data_AF-A0A258D2D5-F1
#
_entry.id   AF-A0A258D2D5-F1
#
_cell.length_a   1.000
_cell.length_b   1.000
_cell.length_c   1.000
_cell.angle_alpha   90.00
_cell.angle_beta   90.00
_cell.angle_gamma   90.00
#
_symmetry.space_group_name_H-M   'P 1'
#
loop_
_entity.id
_entity.type
_entity.pdbx_description
1 polymer ?
#
loop_
_entity_poly.entity_id
_entity_poly.type
_entity_poly.pdbx_seq_one_letter_code
_entity_poly.pdbx_strand_id
1 'polypeptide(L)'
;MRLSRPFFQLPLLFDVARLQAEVAALPPEAWVAHPDQVPGNSAARLISVDGAETDAVHGRMAPTPWLEAMPYLKQVLAGFGVVWSRSRLMRLAPGAGVPEHADINYHWHTRVRLHIPVLTWPEVRFHCDGEAVHMGAGEAWVFDNWRRHHVENNASGERIHLVADTTGTAAFWRFVQAAPPPRAQWRKVGWDPNADHPLLTEVNPRSPIMPAAEVQWLLDDLRAELVAAVDGPEAPARIGRFGQLLECFALDWRQLCALHGVDGVAASEFQRLAMAIREAARPLSEGLVMRTNGVSALLVLEKRVLQHLVAEDAARQREGLS
;
A
#
# COMPACT_ATOMS: atom_id res chain seq x y z
N MET A 1 2.75 3.96 -5.06
CA MET A 1 3.70 3.98 -6.18
C MET A 1 2.90 4.35 -7.43
N ARG A 2 3.46 5.14 -8.35
CA ARG A 2 2.80 5.55 -9.59
C ARG A 2 3.26 4.65 -10.74
N LEU A 3 2.35 4.11 -11.54
CA LEU A 3 2.67 3.24 -12.67
C LEU A 3 2.26 3.91 -14.00
N SER A 4 2.89 3.47 -15.10
CA SER A 4 2.63 4.05 -16.42
C SER A 4 1.25 3.72 -16.97
N ARG A 5 0.63 2.63 -16.52
CA ARG A 5 -0.70 2.17 -16.94
C ARG A 5 -1.55 1.79 -15.73
N PRO A 6 -2.89 1.78 -15.84
CA PRO A 6 -3.76 1.36 -14.76
C PRO A 6 -3.51 -0.09 -14.34
N PHE A 7 -3.47 -1.02 -15.30
CA PHE A 7 -3.33 -2.46 -15.02
C PHE A 7 -2.14 -3.11 -15.75
N PHE A 8 -1.50 -4.05 -15.05
CA PHE A 8 -0.47 -4.95 -15.56
C PHE A 8 -0.86 -6.39 -15.25
N GLN A 9 -1.02 -7.20 -16.31
CA GLN A 9 -1.20 -8.64 -16.18
C GLN A 9 0.16 -9.31 -16.37
N LEU A 10 0.58 -10.10 -15.39
CA LEU A 10 1.87 -10.77 -15.39
C LEU A 10 1.71 -12.14 -16.08
N PRO A 11 2.65 -12.56 -16.95
CA PRO A 11 2.52 -13.80 -17.73
C PRO A 11 2.80 -15.07 -16.91
N LEU A 12 2.03 -15.25 -15.84
CA LEU A 12 2.05 -16.36 -14.88
C LEU A 12 0.65 -16.96 -14.77
N LEU A 13 0.59 -18.28 -14.63
CA LEU A 13 -0.64 -19.02 -14.33
C LEU A 13 -0.37 -19.99 -13.18
N PHE A 14 -1.15 -19.90 -12.12
CA PHE A 14 -1.08 -20.75 -10.94
C PHE A 14 -2.13 -21.88 -10.98
N ASP A 15 -1.89 -22.94 -10.22
CA ASP A 15 -2.81 -24.05 -9.99
C ASP A 15 -3.99 -23.58 -9.13
N VAL A 16 -5.08 -23.26 -9.81
CA VAL A 16 -6.30 -22.73 -9.21
C VAL A 16 -6.90 -23.71 -8.21
N ALA A 17 -6.97 -25.00 -8.53
CA ALA A 17 -7.62 -26.00 -7.69
C ALA A 17 -6.89 -26.10 -6.35
N ARG A 18 -5.57 -26.03 -6.36
CA ARG A 18 -4.77 -26.07 -5.14
C ARG A 18 -4.87 -24.78 -4.32
N LEU A 19 -4.85 -23.61 -4.95
CA LEU A 19 -5.09 -22.34 -4.24
C LEU A 19 -6.46 -22.36 -3.54
N GLN A 20 -7.49 -22.83 -4.24
CA GLN A 20 -8.84 -22.93 -3.69
C GLN A 20 -8.92 -23.95 -2.54
N ALA A 21 -8.24 -25.08 -2.64
CA ALA A 21 -8.18 -26.07 -1.56
C ALA A 21 -7.52 -25.50 -0.29
N GLU A 22 -6.42 -24.74 -0.42
CA GLU A 22 -5.77 -24.10 0.72
C GLU A 22 -6.64 -23.00 1.35
N VAL A 23 -7.33 -22.19 0.53
CA VAL A 23 -8.28 -21.19 1.04
C VAL A 23 -9.48 -21.84 1.72
N ALA A 24 -10.03 -22.92 1.18
CA ALA A 24 -11.18 -23.63 1.76
C ALA A 24 -10.83 -24.32 3.10
N ALA A 25 -9.56 -24.63 3.33
CA ALA A 25 -9.09 -25.21 4.59
C ALA A 25 -8.92 -24.18 5.72
N LEU A 26 -9.01 -22.87 5.43
CA LEU A 26 -8.99 -21.85 6.48
C LEU A 26 -10.18 -21.97 7.41
N PRO A 27 -9.97 -21.91 8.73
CA PRO A 27 -11.07 -21.91 9.66
C PRO A 27 -11.76 -20.53 9.68
N PRO A 28 -13.04 -20.45 10.10
CA PRO A 28 -13.80 -19.20 10.10
C PRO A 28 -13.13 -18.03 10.85
N GLU A 29 -12.44 -18.31 11.96
CA GLU A 29 -11.73 -17.32 12.78
C GLU A 29 -10.54 -16.65 12.09
N ALA A 30 -10.03 -17.23 11.00
CA ALA A 30 -9.01 -16.58 10.19
C ALA A 30 -9.56 -15.33 9.47
N TRP A 31 -10.87 -15.25 9.28
CA TRP A 31 -11.52 -14.15 8.58
C TRP A 31 -12.02 -13.07 9.53
N VAL A 32 -11.40 -11.90 9.48
CA VAL A 32 -11.83 -10.72 10.23
C VAL A 32 -12.45 -9.67 9.30
N ALA A 33 -13.29 -8.79 9.85
CA ALA A 33 -13.76 -7.62 9.11
C ALA A 33 -12.58 -6.77 8.62
N HIS A 34 -12.67 -6.24 7.39
CA HIS A 34 -11.63 -5.35 6.89
C HIS A 34 -11.55 -4.08 7.75
N PRO A 35 -10.36 -3.51 8.03
CA PRO A 35 -10.21 -2.32 8.87
C PRO A 35 -11.04 -1.11 8.42
N ASP A 36 -11.29 -0.99 7.11
CA ASP A 36 -12.12 0.09 6.54
C ASP A 36 -13.63 -0.12 6.74
N GLN A 37 -14.03 -1.24 7.36
CA GLN A 37 -15.41 -1.60 7.73
C GLN A 37 -16.42 -1.56 6.58
N VAL A 38 -15.96 -1.75 5.34
CA VAL A 38 -16.82 -1.89 4.18
C VAL A 38 -17.70 -3.14 4.34
N PRO A 39 -19.04 -3.01 4.29
CA PRO A 39 -19.93 -4.16 4.44
C PRO A 39 -19.61 -5.28 3.45
N GLY A 40 -19.54 -6.51 3.95
CA GLY A 40 -19.20 -7.68 3.13
C GLY A 40 -17.71 -7.80 2.75
N ASN A 41 -16.83 -6.95 3.29
CA ASN A 41 -15.39 -7.03 3.10
C ASN A 41 -14.71 -7.63 4.33
N SER A 42 -13.99 -8.73 4.13
CA SER A 42 -13.25 -9.43 5.18
C SER A 42 -11.88 -9.86 4.67
N ALA A 43 -10.94 -10.08 5.58
CA ALA A 43 -9.60 -10.50 5.23
C ALA A 43 -9.04 -11.54 6.19
N ALA A 44 -8.21 -12.43 5.66
CA ALA A 44 -7.32 -13.29 6.45
C ALA A 44 -5.88 -12.82 6.28
N ARG A 45 -5.20 -12.52 7.38
CA ARG A 45 -3.82 -12.00 7.36
C ARG A 45 -2.84 -13.14 7.15
N LEU A 46 -1.93 -12.99 6.20
CA LEU A 46 -0.97 -14.04 5.83
C LEU A 46 0.47 -13.66 6.17
N ILE A 47 0.83 -12.39 5.96
CA ILE A 47 2.12 -11.84 6.40
C ILE A 47 1.82 -10.53 7.13
N SER A 48 2.29 -10.42 8.36
CA SER A 48 2.05 -9.30 9.27
C SER A 48 3.23 -9.12 10.23
N VAL A 49 3.21 -8.04 11.02
CA VAL A 49 4.24 -7.80 12.04
C VAL A 49 4.24 -8.95 13.05
N ASP A 50 5.41 -9.58 13.18
CA ASP A 50 5.69 -10.73 14.04
C ASP A 50 4.77 -11.94 13.81
N GLY A 51 4.08 -12.01 12.66
CA GLY A 51 3.11 -13.07 12.35
C GLY A 51 1.81 -12.97 13.18
N ALA A 52 1.56 -11.82 13.81
CA ALA A 52 0.40 -11.58 14.65
C ALA A 52 -0.84 -11.12 13.85
N GLU A 53 -2.03 -11.19 14.46
CA GLU A 53 -3.26 -10.67 13.88
C GLU A 53 -3.36 -9.14 14.00
N THR A 54 -2.49 -8.43 13.27
CA THR A 54 -2.37 -6.97 13.31
C THR A 54 -2.27 -6.36 11.92
N ASP A 55 -2.74 -5.10 11.80
CA ASP A 55 -2.63 -4.30 10.58
C ASP A 55 -1.42 -3.34 10.59
N ALA A 56 -0.56 -3.44 11.61
CA ALA A 56 0.68 -2.70 11.70
C ALA A 56 1.55 -2.83 10.43
N VAL A 57 2.20 -1.74 10.06
CA VAL A 57 3.05 -1.63 8.85
C VAL A 57 4.54 -1.47 9.17
N HIS A 58 4.86 -1.28 10.46
CA HIS A 58 6.21 -1.11 10.96
C HIS A 58 6.56 -2.28 11.88
N GLY A 59 7.73 -2.86 11.70
CA GLY A 59 8.19 -4.03 12.43
C GLY A 59 8.79 -5.09 11.52
N ARG A 60 9.08 -6.26 12.10
CA ARG A 60 9.55 -7.43 11.36
C ARG A 60 8.33 -8.19 10.84
N MET A 61 8.20 -8.31 9.53
CA MET A 61 7.13 -9.08 8.92
C MET A 61 7.45 -10.57 9.02
N ALA A 62 6.45 -11.39 9.34
CA ALA A 62 6.55 -12.83 9.38
C ALA A 62 5.24 -13.49 8.92
N PRO A 63 5.29 -14.75 8.44
CA PRO A 63 4.09 -15.53 8.17
C PRO A 63 3.22 -15.67 9.42
N THR A 64 1.91 -15.53 9.25
CA THR A 64 0.94 -15.91 10.27
C THR A 64 0.79 -17.43 10.33
N PRO A 65 0.19 -17.99 11.41
CA PRO A 65 -0.15 -19.41 11.46
C PRO A 65 -1.01 -19.87 10.26
N TRP A 66 -1.83 -18.98 9.71
CA TRP A 66 -2.65 -19.25 8.53
C TRP A 66 -1.80 -19.50 7.28
N LEU A 67 -0.77 -18.67 7.04
CA LEU A 67 0.12 -18.85 5.90
C LEU A 67 1.01 -20.10 6.06
N GLU A 68 1.41 -20.44 7.29
CA GLU A 68 2.17 -21.66 7.54
C GLU A 68 1.42 -22.94 7.13
N ALA A 69 0.08 -22.91 7.18
CA ALA A 69 -0.77 -24.00 6.71
C ALA A 69 -1.02 -24.00 5.18
N MET A 70 -0.42 -23.07 4.42
CA MET A 70 -0.64 -22.90 2.97
C MET A 70 0.68 -23.08 2.18
N PRO A 71 1.19 -24.32 2.07
CA PRO A 71 2.49 -24.56 1.47
C PRO A 71 2.59 -24.08 0.01
N TYR A 72 1.53 -24.23 -0.78
CA TYR A 72 1.55 -23.75 -2.16
C TYR A 72 1.48 -22.24 -2.26
N LEU A 73 0.67 -21.57 -1.44
CA LEU A 73 0.66 -20.11 -1.41
C LEU A 73 2.02 -19.55 -0.97
N LYS A 74 2.72 -20.19 -0.03
CA LYS A 74 4.12 -19.86 0.32
C LYS A 74 5.04 -20.03 -0.89
N GLN A 75 4.93 -21.12 -1.65
CA GLN A 75 5.72 -21.33 -2.87
C GLN A 75 5.43 -20.26 -3.93
N VAL A 76 4.16 -19.89 -4.12
CA VAL A 76 3.73 -18.83 -5.04
C VAL A 76 4.39 -17.51 -4.69
N LEU A 77 4.32 -17.09 -3.42
CA LEU A 77 4.94 -15.87 -2.94
C LEU A 77 6.47 -15.92 -3.09
N ALA A 78 7.11 -17.01 -2.68
CA ALA A 78 8.56 -17.18 -2.77
C ALA A 78 9.05 -17.16 -4.24
N GLY A 79 8.26 -17.69 -5.18
CA GLY A 79 8.59 -17.77 -6.60
C GLY A 79 8.76 -16.42 -7.32
N PHE A 80 8.31 -15.31 -6.73
CA PHE A 80 8.57 -13.97 -7.25
C PHE A 80 9.99 -13.47 -6.95
N GLY A 81 10.70 -14.07 -5.99
CA GLY A 81 12.05 -13.66 -5.61
C GLY A 81 12.13 -12.21 -5.10
N VAL A 82 11.08 -11.75 -4.41
CA VAL A 82 10.99 -10.42 -3.82
C VAL A 82 10.81 -10.52 -2.31
N VAL A 83 11.08 -9.41 -1.62
CA VAL A 83 10.78 -9.27 -0.20
C VAL A 83 9.32 -8.84 -0.05
N TRP A 84 8.54 -9.61 0.68
CA TRP A 84 7.14 -9.32 0.95
C TRP A 84 6.97 -8.52 2.23
N SER A 85 6.19 -7.45 2.15
CA SER A 85 5.67 -6.73 3.31
C SER A 85 4.39 -7.44 3.78
N ARG A 86 3.28 -6.73 3.94
CA ARG A 86 1.99 -7.34 4.30
C ARG A 86 1.41 -8.18 3.16
N SER A 87 0.77 -9.29 3.53
CA SER A 87 -0.04 -10.10 2.61
C SER A 87 -1.32 -10.57 3.29
N ARG A 88 -2.41 -10.66 2.52
CA ARG A 88 -3.74 -11.07 2.99
C ARG A 88 -4.51 -11.81 1.89
N LEU A 89 -5.46 -12.64 2.29
CA LEU A 89 -6.58 -13.00 1.42
C LEU A 89 -7.70 -11.98 1.64
N MET A 90 -8.18 -11.36 0.57
CA MET A 90 -9.21 -10.33 0.59
C MET A 90 -10.50 -10.89 0.01
N ARG A 91 -11.51 -11.06 0.88
CA ARG A 91 -12.83 -11.59 0.54
C ARG A 91 -13.87 -10.48 0.43
N LEU A 92 -14.57 -10.43 -0.69
CA LEU A 92 -15.81 -9.67 -0.88
C LEU A 92 -17.01 -10.60 -0.99
N ALA A 93 -18.05 -10.32 -0.22
CA ALA A 93 -19.33 -11.00 -0.29
C ALA A 93 -20.03 -10.77 -1.66
N PRO A 94 -21.01 -11.61 -2.03
CA PRO A 94 -21.87 -11.39 -3.18
C PRO A 94 -22.55 -10.00 -3.11
N GLY A 95 -22.56 -9.27 -4.23
CA GLY A 95 -23.14 -7.93 -4.33
C GLY A 95 -22.38 -6.82 -3.60
N ALA A 96 -21.27 -7.13 -2.92
CA ALA A 96 -20.46 -6.13 -2.23
C ALA A 96 -19.46 -5.46 -3.17
N GLY A 97 -19.03 -4.25 -2.81
CA GLY A 97 -18.00 -3.51 -3.52
C GLY A 97 -17.11 -2.73 -2.57
N VAL A 98 -15.92 -2.36 -3.04
CA VAL A 98 -15.07 -1.37 -2.35
C VAL A 98 -15.27 -0.03 -3.07
N PRO A 99 -15.68 1.05 -2.37
CA PRO A 99 -15.89 2.35 -2.97
C PRO A 99 -14.65 2.92 -3.66
N GLU A 100 -14.85 3.94 -4.51
CA GLU A 100 -13.77 4.60 -5.22
C GLU A 100 -12.83 5.36 -4.28
N HIS A 101 -11.55 4.99 -4.32
CA HIS A 101 -10.50 5.56 -3.46
C HIS A 101 -9.14 5.55 -4.18
N ALA A 102 -8.13 6.09 -3.51
CA ALA A 102 -6.72 5.98 -3.88
C ALA A 102 -5.90 5.65 -2.64
N ASP A 103 -4.87 4.81 -2.79
CA ASP A 103 -3.99 4.39 -1.69
C ASP A 103 -2.94 5.48 -1.42
N ILE A 104 -3.31 6.44 -0.57
CA ILE A 104 -2.48 7.62 -0.30
C ILE A 104 -1.48 7.45 0.84
N ASN A 105 -1.70 6.47 1.73
CA ASN A 105 -0.91 6.28 2.94
C ASN A 105 0.57 5.98 2.64
N TYR A 106 1.44 6.37 3.58
CA TYR A 106 2.90 6.21 3.52
C TYR A 106 3.35 4.82 3.04
N HIS A 107 2.73 3.76 3.56
CA HIS A 107 3.08 2.36 3.24
C HIS A 107 3.09 2.07 1.74
N TRP A 108 2.09 2.56 1.00
CA TRP A 108 1.94 2.33 -0.44
C TRP A 108 2.71 3.33 -1.28
N HIS A 109 3.48 4.25 -0.68
CA HIS A 109 4.28 5.18 -1.46
C HIS A 109 5.40 4.44 -2.23
N THR A 110 6.14 3.57 -1.55
CA THR A 110 7.22 2.73 -2.11
C THR A 110 6.81 1.32 -2.52
N ARG A 111 5.59 0.89 -2.15
CA ARG A 111 5.14 -0.48 -2.34
C ARG A 111 4.07 -0.56 -3.43
N VAL A 112 4.10 -1.67 -4.15
CA VAL A 112 3.08 -2.08 -5.09
C VAL A 112 2.35 -3.30 -4.55
N ARG A 113 1.07 -3.44 -4.90
CA ARG A 113 0.25 -4.58 -4.53
C ARG A 113 0.12 -5.56 -5.69
N LEU A 114 0.59 -6.78 -5.46
CA LEU A 114 0.29 -7.94 -6.31
C LEU A 114 -1.10 -8.48 -5.94
N HIS A 115 -1.87 -8.87 -6.95
CA HIS A 115 -3.13 -9.58 -6.84
C HIS A 115 -3.03 -10.94 -7.53
N ILE A 116 -3.47 -11.99 -6.86
CA ILE A 116 -3.69 -13.33 -7.43
C ILE A 116 -5.12 -13.75 -7.11
N PRO A 117 -6.05 -13.74 -8.09
CA PRO A 117 -7.41 -14.19 -7.88
C PRO A 117 -7.47 -15.69 -7.59
N VAL A 118 -8.12 -16.08 -6.49
CA VAL A 118 -8.31 -17.49 -6.08
C VAL A 118 -9.74 -17.93 -6.37
N LEU A 119 -10.70 -17.15 -5.87
CA LEU A 119 -12.13 -17.27 -6.19
C LEU A 119 -12.56 -15.95 -6.83
N THR A 120 -13.06 -16.01 -8.06
CA THR A 120 -13.46 -14.83 -8.84
C THR A 120 -14.44 -15.24 -9.91
N TRP A 121 -15.21 -14.29 -10.42
CA TRP A 121 -16.31 -14.52 -11.36
C TRP A 121 -16.26 -13.47 -12.48
N PRO A 122 -16.71 -13.80 -13.71
CA PRO A 122 -16.71 -12.85 -14.83
C PRO A 122 -17.41 -11.50 -14.54
N GLU A 123 -18.35 -11.49 -13.58
CA GLU A 123 -19.10 -10.33 -13.10
C GLU A 123 -18.30 -9.45 -12.12
N VAL A 124 -17.16 -9.92 -11.61
CA VAL A 124 -16.24 -9.13 -10.79
C VAL A 124 -15.45 -8.19 -11.67
N ARG A 125 -15.53 -6.89 -11.39
CA ARG A 125 -14.82 -5.84 -12.13
C ARG A 125 -13.94 -5.01 -11.21
N PHE A 126 -12.67 -4.88 -11.58
CA PHE A 126 -11.73 -3.93 -11.00
C PHE A 126 -11.64 -2.73 -11.92
N HIS A 127 -11.85 -1.55 -11.37
CA HIS A 127 -11.83 -0.29 -12.09
C HIS A 127 -10.63 0.54 -11.65
N CYS A 128 -9.90 1.12 -12.58
CA CYS A 128 -8.78 2.02 -12.29
C CYS A 128 -8.65 3.00 -13.46
N ASP A 129 -8.78 4.30 -13.16
CA ASP A 129 -8.57 5.37 -14.14
C ASP A 129 -9.38 5.21 -15.45
N GLY A 130 -10.66 4.88 -15.31
CA GLY A 130 -11.59 4.68 -16.43
C GLY A 130 -11.46 3.33 -17.15
N GLU A 131 -10.41 2.55 -16.89
CA GLU A 131 -10.29 1.17 -17.37
C GLU A 131 -10.96 0.19 -16.40
N ALA A 132 -11.51 -0.90 -16.94
CA ALA A 132 -12.09 -1.98 -16.15
C ALA A 132 -11.63 -3.36 -16.63
N VAL A 133 -11.24 -4.23 -15.71
CA VAL A 133 -10.79 -5.59 -16.02
C VAL A 133 -11.48 -6.61 -15.12
N HIS A 134 -11.68 -7.82 -15.65
CA HIS A 134 -11.86 -9.00 -14.81
C HIS A 134 -10.50 -9.69 -14.66
N MET A 135 -10.07 -9.87 -13.41
CA MET A 135 -8.87 -10.65 -13.10
C MET A 135 -9.26 -12.11 -12.92
N GLY A 136 -8.78 -12.99 -13.80
CA GLY A 136 -9.15 -14.40 -13.82
C GLY A 136 -8.45 -15.24 -12.75
N ALA A 137 -9.08 -16.35 -12.36
CA ALA A 137 -8.52 -17.26 -11.35
C ALA A 137 -7.13 -17.77 -11.75
N GLY A 138 -6.19 -17.73 -10.80
CA GLY A 138 -4.81 -18.18 -10.99
C GLY A 138 -3.93 -17.24 -11.82
N GLU A 139 -4.43 -16.08 -12.23
CA GLU A 139 -3.62 -15.05 -12.88
C GLU A 139 -2.86 -14.19 -11.86
N ALA A 140 -1.86 -13.44 -12.32
CA ALA A 140 -1.14 -12.45 -11.52
C ALA A 140 -1.35 -11.05 -12.09
N TRP A 141 -1.66 -10.10 -11.22
CA TRP A 141 -1.96 -8.73 -11.59
C TRP A 141 -1.30 -7.73 -10.66
N VAL A 142 -0.92 -6.59 -11.20
CA VAL A 142 -0.50 -5.40 -10.48
C VAL A 142 -1.31 -4.24 -11.05
N PHE A 143 -1.71 -3.28 -10.22
CA PHE A 143 -2.34 -2.06 -10.72
C PHE A 143 -1.83 -0.81 -9.98
N ASP A 144 -2.11 0.35 -10.56
CA ASP A 144 -1.70 1.64 -10.02
C ASP A 144 -2.63 2.08 -8.89
N ASN A 145 -2.34 1.66 -7.67
CA ASN A 145 -3.16 2.04 -6.50
C ASN A 145 -3.13 3.56 -6.20
N TRP A 146 -2.25 4.35 -6.82
CA TRP A 146 -2.29 5.81 -6.68
C TRP A 146 -3.44 6.43 -7.47
N ARG A 147 -3.83 5.84 -8.60
CA ARG A 147 -4.99 6.28 -9.38
C ARG A 147 -6.27 5.91 -8.64
N ARG A 148 -7.36 6.64 -8.95
CA ARG A 148 -8.67 6.31 -8.41
C ARG A 148 -9.10 4.92 -8.90
N HIS A 149 -9.50 4.09 -7.96
CA HIS A 149 -9.88 2.72 -8.24
C HIS A 149 -10.99 2.25 -7.30
N HIS A 150 -11.80 1.31 -7.80
CA HIS A 150 -12.85 0.63 -7.04
C HIS A 150 -13.00 -0.80 -7.55
N VAL A 151 -13.77 -1.61 -6.83
CA VAL A 151 -14.08 -2.98 -7.25
C VAL A 151 -15.52 -3.32 -6.91
N GLU A 152 -16.16 -4.03 -7.82
CA GLU A 152 -17.52 -4.51 -7.68
C GLU A 152 -17.54 -6.04 -7.78
N ASN A 153 -18.23 -6.71 -6.85
CA ASN A 153 -18.55 -8.12 -6.94
C ASN A 153 -20.04 -8.28 -7.27
N ASN A 154 -20.40 -8.14 -8.54
CA ASN A 154 -21.78 -8.32 -9.01
C ASN A 154 -22.17 -9.81 -9.20
N ALA A 155 -21.33 -10.74 -8.73
CA ALA A 155 -21.59 -12.17 -8.81
C ALA A 155 -22.44 -12.66 -7.62
N SER A 156 -23.00 -13.87 -7.76
CA SER A 156 -23.69 -14.57 -6.67
C SER A 156 -22.74 -15.27 -5.69
N GLY A 157 -21.46 -15.40 -6.05
CA GLY A 157 -20.43 -16.01 -5.21
C GLY A 157 -19.52 -14.99 -4.56
N GLU A 158 -18.79 -15.42 -3.53
CA GLU A 158 -17.74 -14.60 -2.93
C GLU A 158 -16.54 -14.46 -3.90
N ARG A 159 -15.84 -13.34 -3.78
CA ARG A 159 -14.57 -13.08 -4.46
C ARG A 159 -13.45 -13.12 -3.45
N ILE A 160 -12.42 -13.93 -3.66
CA ILE A 160 -11.22 -14.01 -2.81
C ILE A 160 -9.98 -13.83 -3.68
N HIS A 161 -9.21 -12.76 -3.42
CA HIS A 161 -7.89 -12.55 -4.02
C HIS A 161 -6.82 -12.63 -2.93
N LEU A 162 -5.71 -13.32 -3.20
CA LEU A 162 -4.46 -13.07 -2.50
C LEU A 162 -3.97 -11.68 -2.91
N VAL A 163 -3.62 -10.87 -1.91
CA VAL A 163 -2.91 -9.61 -2.10
C VAL A 163 -1.60 -9.63 -1.33
N ALA A 164 -0.53 -9.09 -1.93
CA ALA A 164 0.77 -9.02 -1.29
C ALA A 164 1.50 -7.74 -1.70
N ASP A 165 1.98 -6.98 -0.71
CA ASP A 165 2.66 -5.71 -0.93
C ASP A 165 4.18 -5.93 -0.99
N THR A 166 4.87 -5.35 -1.97
CA THR A 166 6.34 -5.42 -2.10
C THR A 166 6.90 -4.12 -2.70
N THR A 167 8.15 -3.79 -2.42
CA THR A 167 8.89 -2.75 -3.14
C THR A 167 9.38 -3.24 -4.52
N GLY A 168 9.46 -4.56 -4.70
CA GLY A 168 9.98 -5.21 -5.89
C GLY A 168 11.51 -5.11 -6.01
N THR A 169 12.09 -5.99 -6.83
CA THR A 169 13.48 -5.88 -7.29
C THR A 169 13.53 -5.27 -8.69
N ALA A 170 14.71 -4.88 -9.17
CA ALA A 170 14.86 -4.45 -10.56
C ALA A 170 14.40 -5.54 -11.56
N ALA A 171 14.62 -6.82 -11.24
CA ALA A 171 14.16 -7.94 -12.06
C ALA A 171 12.62 -8.05 -12.07
N PHE A 172 11.98 -7.90 -10.90
CA PHE A 172 10.53 -7.85 -10.79
C PHE A 172 9.94 -6.71 -11.63
N TRP A 173 10.50 -5.51 -11.55
CA TRP A 173 9.99 -4.37 -12.32
C TRP A 173 10.17 -4.52 -13.83
N ARG A 174 11.30 -5.07 -14.28
CA ARG A 174 11.46 -5.44 -15.71
C ARG A 174 10.42 -6.48 -16.14
N PHE A 175 10.11 -7.44 -15.27
CA PHE A 175 9.10 -8.45 -15.54
C PHE A 175 7.69 -7.86 -15.65
N VAL A 176 7.29 -6.99 -14.71
CA VAL A 176 5.99 -6.31 -14.72
C VAL A 176 5.82 -5.42 -15.95
N GLN A 177 6.88 -4.70 -16.34
CA GLN A 177 6.83 -3.73 -17.45
C GLN A 177 7.03 -4.36 -18.83
N ALA A 178 7.49 -5.61 -18.92
CA ALA A 178 7.67 -6.30 -20.17
C ALA A 178 6.33 -6.51 -20.88
N ALA A 179 6.32 -6.39 -22.21
CA ALA A 179 5.18 -6.82 -23.00
C ALA A 179 4.96 -8.33 -22.78
N PRO A 180 3.76 -8.77 -22.35
CA PRO A 180 3.54 -10.18 -22.09
C PRO A 180 3.60 -10.96 -23.41
N PRO A 181 4.23 -12.15 -23.42
CA PRO A 181 4.17 -13.03 -24.58
C PRO A 181 2.73 -13.53 -24.81
N PRO A 182 2.43 -14.17 -25.97
CA PRO A 182 1.15 -14.82 -26.19
C PRO A 182 0.78 -15.76 -25.04
N ARG A 183 -0.51 -15.79 -24.65
CA ARG A 183 -0.99 -16.53 -23.46
C ARG A 183 -0.56 -18.00 -23.41
N ALA A 184 -0.44 -18.66 -24.56
CA ALA A 184 0.03 -20.03 -24.67
C ALA A 184 1.46 -20.26 -24.15
N GLN A 185 2.28 -19.21 -24.07
CA GLN A 185 3.66 -19.23 -23.61
C GLN A 185 3.82 -18.79 -22.15
N TRP A 186 2.72 -18.52 -21.44
CA TRP A 186 2.80 -18.07 -20.05
C TRP A 186 3.32 -19.18 -19.15
N ARG A 187 4.13 -18.79 -18.17
CA ARG A 187 4.74 -19.74 -17.25
C ARG A 187 3.66 -20.28 -16.31
N LYS A 188 3.42 -21.58 -16.39
CA LYS A 188 2.58 -22.31 -15.43
C LYS A 188 3.42 -22.64 -14.20
N VAL A 189 2.94 -22.24 -13.03
CA VAL A 189 3.60 -22.49 -11.75
C VAL A 189 2.75 -23.52 -11.01
N GLY A 190 3.08 -24.80 -11.15
CA GLY A 190 2.44 -25.86 -10.38
C GLY A 190 3.04 -25.99 -8.97
N TRP A 191 2.42 -26.81 -8.11
CA TRP A 191 3.06 -27.22 -6.87
C TRP A 191 4.29 -28.08 -7.14
N ASP A 192 5.35 -27.77 -6.43
CA ASP A 192 6.56 -28.60 -6.38
C ASP A 192 6.96 -28.77 -4.91
N PRO A 193 6.81 -29.97 -4.32
CA PRO A 193 7.17 -30.20 -2.92
C PRO A 193 8.68 -30.10 -2.65
N ASN A 194 9.49 -30.08 -3.72
CA ASN A 194 10.94 -29.92 -3.62
C ASN A 194 11.40 -28.49 -3.95
N ALA A 195 10.47 -27.56 -4.18
CA ALA A 195 10.82 -26.17 -4.47
C ALA A 195 11.53 -25.55 -3.26
N ASP A 196 12.82 -25.28 -3.42
CA ASP A 196 13.64 -24.60 -2.42
C ASP A 196 13.73 -23.11 -2.75
N HIS A 197 12.66 -22.39 -2.40
CA HIS A 197 12.61 -20.94 -2.49
C HIS A 197 12.22 -20.38 -1.13
N PRO A 198 13.14 -19.72 -0.40
CA PRO A 198 12.81 -19.13 0.89
C PRO A 198 11.82 -17.99 0.67
N LEU A 199 10.74 -17.99 1.47
CA LEU A 199 9.85 -16.85 1.55
C LEU A 199 10.58 -15.71 2.25
N LEU A 200 10.83 -14.62 1.52
CA LEU A 200 11.52 -13.44 2.05
C LEU A 200 10.49 -12.43 2.57
N THR A 201 10.65 -11.99 3.82
CA THR A 201 9.76 -10.99 4.45
C THR A 201 10.52 -9.75 4.89
N GLU A 202 9.82 -8.62 4.86
CA GLU A 202 10.36 -7.30 5.13
C GLU A 202 10.71 -7.09 6.61
N VAL A 203 11.79 -6.35 6.86
CA VAL A 203 12.10 -5.78 8.19
C VAL A 203 12.03 -4.26 8.03
N ASN A 204 10.98 -3.65 8.58
CA ASN A 204 10.68 -2.22 8.43
C ASN A 204 10.55 -1.54 9.81
N PRO A 205 11.62 -1.52 10.63
CA PRO A 205 11.59 -0.78 11.89
C PRO A 205 11.43 0.71 11.61
N ARG A 206 10.61 1.38 12.41
CA ARG A 206 10.39 2.81 12.30
C ARG A 206 11.42 3.56 13.13
N SER A 207 12.08 4.57 12.54
CA SER A 207 12.90 5.51 13.31
C SER A 207 12.01 6.34 14.24
N PRO A 208 12.44 6.64 15.49
CA PRO A 208 11.71 7.52 16.41
C PRO A 208 11.32 8.86 15.76
N ILE A 209 12.25 9.45 15.01
CA ILE A 209 12.05 10.62 14.16
C ILE A 209 12.34 10.22 12.71
N MET A 210 11.45 10.60 11.78
CA MET A 210 11.67 10.35 10.35
C MET A 210 12.92 11.11 9.86
N PRO A 211 13.87 10.44 9.18
CA PRO A 211 15.07 11.09 8.65
C PRO A 211 14.74 12.23 7.68
N ALA A 212 15.52 13.32 7.73
CA ALA A 212 15.28 14.50 6.90
C ALA A 212 15.27 14.23 5.39
N ALA A 213 16.08 13.28 4.91
CA ALA A 213 16.10 12.90 3.50
C ALA A 213 14.79 12.25 3.05
N GLU A 214 14.18 11.44 3.92
CA GLU A 214 12.90 10.79 3.65
C GLU A 214 11.75 11.81 3.66
N VAL A 215 11.74 12.73 4.64
CA VAL A 215 10.77 13.84 4.67
C VAL A 215 10.85 14.68 3.40
N GLN A 216 12.05 15.07 2.99
CA GLN A 216 12.27 15.84 1.75
C GLN A 216 11.71 15.10 0.54
N TRP A 217 12.01 13.80 0.42
CA TRP A 217 11.56 12.99 -0.70
C TRP A 217 10.03 12.90 -0.80
N LEU A 218 9.34 12.65 0.32
CA LEU A 218 7.87 12.58 0.36
C LEU A 218 7.21 13.92 0.01
N LEU A 219 7.79 15.03 0.47
CA LEU A 219 7.27 16.37 0.21
C LEU A 219 7.50 16.81 -1.24
N ASP A 220 8.66 16.48 -1.82
CA ASP A 220 8.93 16.74 -3.23
C ASP A 220 7.98 15.95 -4.15
N ASP A 221 7.70 14.68 -3.82
CA ASP A 221 6.72 13.87 -4.55
C ASP A 221 5.31 14.51 -4.51
N LEU A 222 4.86 14.93 -3.31
CA LEU A 222 3.57 15.61 -3.13
C LEU A 222 3.53 16.93 -3.92
N ARG A 223 4.57 17.76 -3.82
CA ARG A 223 4.68 19.04 -4.52
C ARG A 223 4.61 18.87 -6.04
N ALA A 224 5.22 17.82 -6.58
CA ALA A 224 5.18 17.52 -8.02
C ALA A 224 3.77 17.17 -8.53
N GLU A 225 2.87 16.71 -7.66
CA GLU A 225 1.48 16.37 -7.99
C GLU A 225 0.50 17.51 -7.74
N LEU A 226 0.93 18.62 -7.15
CA LEU A 226 0.03 19.68 -6.69
C LEU A 226 -0.63 20.43 -7.85
N VAL A 227 -1.96 20.49 -7.85
CA VAL A 227 -2.77 21.30 -8.76
C VAL A 227 -3.95 21.92 -8.00
N ALA A 228 -4.58 22.95 -8.58
CA ALA A 228 -5.86 23.45 -8.11
C ALA A 228 -6.99 22.62 -8.71
N ALA A 229 -8.03 22.31 -7.92
CA ALA A 229 -9.21 21.60 -8.38
C ALA A 229 -10.06 22.45 -9.36
N VAL A 230 -9.98 23.77 -9.23
CA VAL A 230 -10.64 24.73 -10.11
C VAL A 230 -9.61 25.78 -10.52
N ASP A 231 -9.48 26.00 -11.82
CA ASP A 231 -8.62 27.04 -12.35
C ASP A 231 -9.12 28.43 -11.97
N GLY A 232 -8.19 29.34 -11.72
CA GLY A 232 -8.50 30.73 -11.39
C GLY A 232 -7.25 31.58 -11.26
N PRO A 233 -7.39 32.91 -11.27
CA PRO A 233 -6.25 33.83 -11.24
C PRO A 233 -5.39 33.67 -9.96
N GLU A 234 -5.98 33.22 -8.85
CA GLU A 234 -5.25 32.97 -7.60
C GLU A 234 -4.64 31.57 -7.47
N ALA A 235 -5.01 30.63 -8.34
CA ALA A 235 -4.57 29.24 -8.23
C ALA A 235 -3.04 29.08 -8.26
N PRO A 236 -2.29 29.72 -9.19
CA PRO A 236 -0.82 29.63 -9.20
C PRO A 236 -0.18 30.18 -7.91
N ALA A 237 -0.70 31.30 -7.39
CA ALA A 237 -0.19 31.90 -6.17
C ALA A 237 -0.46 31.02 -4.94
N ARG A 238 -1.60 30.31 -4.90
CA ARG A 238 -1.92 29.36 -3.82
C ARG A 238 -1.03 28.12 -3.88
N ILE A 239 -0.87 27.52 -5.07
CA ILE A 239 0.04 26.39 -5.31
C ILE A 239 1.46 26.78 -4.87
N GLY A 240 1.95 27.96 -5.27
CA GLY A 240 3.26 28.47 -4.89
C GLY A 240 3.43 28.65 -3.37
N ARG A 241 2.45 29.25 -2.69
CA ARG A 241 2.48 29.43 -1.22
C ARG A 241 2.48 28.10 -0.48
N PHE A 242 1.67 27.13 -0.91
CA PHE A 242 1.66 25.80 -0.30
C PHE A 242 2.98 25.06 -0.55
N GLY A 243 3.52 25.12 -1.77
CA GLY A 243 4.83 24.55 -2.10
C GLY A 243 5.95 25.14 -1.24
N GLN A 244 5.98 26.47 -1.10
CA GLN A 244 6.96 27.16 -0.26
C GLN A 244 6.85 26.75 1.22
N LEU A 245 5.63 26.57 1.74
CA LEU A 245 5.43 26.07 3.11
C LEU A 245 6.09 24.69 3.31
N LEU A 246 5.90 23.77 2.36
CA LEU A 246 6.50 22.43 2.43
C LEU A 246 8.03 22.50 2.36
N GLU A 247 8.58 23.35 1.50
CA GLU A 247 10.03 23.55 1.36
C GLU A 247 10.65 24.12 2.64
N CYS A 248 10.05 25.16 3.22
CA CYS A 248 10.51 25.74 4.48
C CYS A 248 10.48 24.69 5.60
N PHE A 249 9.40 23.92 5.72
CA PHE A 249 9.31 22.85 6.71
C PHE A 249 10.40 21.78 6.51
N ALA A 250 10.69 21.38 5.27
CA ALA A 250 11.75 20.40 5.00
C ALA A 250 13.14 20.92 5.39
N LEU A 251 13.40 22.21 5.23
CA LEU A 251 14.64 22.87 5.67
C LEU A 251 14.73 22.90 7.20
N ASP A 252 13.66 23.31 7.89
CA ASP A 252 13.62 23.38 9.35
C ASP A 252 13.71 21.99 9.99
N TRP A 253 13.02 21.00 9.43
CA TRP A 253 13.10 19.60 9.87
C TRP A 253 14.53 19.07 9.76
N ARG A 254 15.22 19.42 8.66
CA ARG A 254 16.64 19.06 8.46
C ARG A 254 17.55 19.70 9.49
N GLN A 255 17.30 20.96 9.86
CA GLN A 255 18.05 21.61 10.94
C GLN A 255 17.82 20.91 12.28
N LEU A 256 16.58 20.55 12.62
CA LEU A 256 16.29 19.79 13.85
C LEU A 256 16.97 18.41 13.84
N CYS A 257 16.92 17.67 12.74
CA CYS A 257 17.64 16.40 12.62
C CYS A 257 19.16 16.58 12.76
N ALA A 258 19.74 17.64 12.20
CA ALA A 258 21.17 17.92 12.33
C ALA A 258 21.56 18.28 13.78
N LEU A 259 20.69 18.98 14.50
CA LEU A 259 20.92 19.41 15.87
C LEU A 259 20.72 18.29 16.91
N HIS A 260 19.69 17.47 16.72
CA HIS A 260 19.23 16.50 17.73
C HIS A 260 19.37 15.04 17.32
N GLY A 261 19.72 14.75 16.06
CA GLY A 261 19.65 13.39 15.52
C GLY A 261 18.21 12.91 15.30
N VAL A 262 18.05 11.59 15.20
CA VAL A 262 16.77 10.93 14.91
C VAL A 262 16.36 9.87 15.93
N ASP A 263 17.05 9.83 17.07
CA ASP A 263 16.88 8.84 18.14
C ASP A 263 15.62 9.08 19.00
N GLY A 264 15.00 10.25 18.89
CA GLY A 264 13.78 10.61 19.61
C GLY A 264 14.00 11.42 20.89
N VAL A 265 15.24 11.71 21.30
CA VAL A 265 15.53 12.46 22.54
C VAL A 265 14.84 13.83 22.56
N ALA A 266 14.80 14.52 21.41
CA ALA A 266 14.14 15.81 21.24
C ALA A 266 12.74 15.71 20.58
N ALA A 267 12.00 14.62 20.79
CA ALA A 267 10.71 14.39 20.12
C ALA A 267 9.72 15.56 20.26
N SER A 268 9.73 16.27 21.39
CA SER A 268 8.84 17.43 21.60
C SER A 268 9.11 18.59 20.64
N GLU A 269 10.37 18.82 20.27
CA GLU A 269 10.78 19.86 19.33
C GLU A 269 10.26 19.54 17.93
N PHE A 270 10.41 18.29 17.50
CA PHE A 270 9.90 17.79 16.24
C PHE A 270 8.37 17.83 16.17
N GLN A 271 7.68 17.45 17.26
CA GLN A 271 6.22 17.53 17.34
C GLN A 271 5.71 18.96 17.19
N ARG A 272 6.36 19.93 17.85
CA ARG A 272 6.00 21.35 17.71
C ARG A 272 6.09 21.80 16.25
N LEU A 273 7.16 21.42 15.54
CA LEU A 273 7.31 21.76 14.12
C LEU A 273 6.26 21.05 13.24
N ALA A 274 5.97 19.77 13.50
CA ALA A 274 4.95 19.01 12.79
C ALA A 274 3.53 19.59 12.98
N MET A 275 3.20 20.06 14.19
CA MET A 275 1.94 20.76 14.46
C MET A 275 1.87 22.13 13.78
N ALA A 276 2.98 22.87 13.76
CA ALA A 276 3.03 24.19 13.12
C ALA A 276 2.73 24.11 11.61
N ILE A 277 3.34 23.15 10.90
CA ILE A 277 3.03 22.96 9.47
C ILE A 277 1.58 22.51 9.26
N ARG A 278 1.04 21.63 10.12
CA ARG A 278 -0.35 21.16 10.01
C ARG A 278 -1.34 22.34 10.03
N GLU A 279 -1.16 23.25 10.99
CA GLU A 279 -2.03 24.42 11.11
C GLU A 279 -1.81 25.44 9.98
N ALA A 280 -0.56 25.68 9.57
CA ALA A 280 -0.26 26.57 8.46
C ALA A 280 -0.76 26.04 7.10
N ALA A 281 -0.75 24.72 6.91
CA ALA A 281 -1.17 24.07 5.67
C ALA A 281 -2.69 24.14 5.45
N ARG A 282 -3.48 24.09 6.53
CA ARG A 282 -4.95 24.04 6.48
C ARG A 282 -5.57 25.12 5.60
N PRO A 283 -5.36 26.44 5.84
CA PRO A 283 -5.96 27.49 5.02
C PRO A 283 -5.38 27.57 3.59
N LEU A 284 -4.14 27.10 3.39
CA LEU A 284 -3.50 27.14 2.07
C LEU A 284 -3.91 25.97 1.17
N SER A 285 -4.36 24.87 1.77
CA SER A 285 -4.71 23.63 1.08
C SER A 285 -6.08 23.65 0.40
N GLU A 286 -6.91 24.67 0.66
CA GLU A 286 -8.27 24.72 0.15
C GLU A 286 -8.30 24.74 -1.39
N GLY A 287 -9.01 23.75 -1.96
CA GLY A 287 -9.08 23.53 -3.39
C GLY A 287 -7.78 23.01 -4.01
N LEU A 288 -6.77 22.63 -3.23
CA LEU A 288 -5.56 21.96 -3.73
C LEU A 288 -5.73 20.44 -3.67
N VAL A 289 -5.42 19.79 -4.79
CA VAL A 289 -5.57 18.35 -4.96
C VAL A 289 -4.34 17.77 -5.66
N MET A 290 -4.22 16.45 -5.62
CA MET A 290 -3.22 15.73 -6.39
C MET A 290 -3.71 15.54 -7.82
N ARG A 291 -2.87 15.87 -8.80
CA ARG A 291 -3.18 15.82 -10.23
C ARG A 291 -3.75 14.48 -10.69
N THR A 292 -3.16 13.39 -10.23
CA THR A 292 -3.50 12.05 -10.75
C THR A 292 -4.80 11.48 -10.18
N ASN A 293 -5.18 11.82 -8.95
CA ASN A 293 -6.30 11.16 -8.27
C ASN A 293 -7.32 12.12 -7.64
N GLY A 294 -7.12 13.43 -7.72
CA GLY A 294 -8.03 14.43 -7.18
C GLY A 294 -8.14 14.43 -5.65
N VAL A 295 -7.32 13.65 -4.93
CA VAL A 295 -7.36 13.63 -3.47
C VAL A 295 -6.80 14.95 -2.92
N SER A 296 -7.41 15.47 -1.86
CA SER A 296 -6.95 16.69 -1.17
C SER A 296 -5.46 16.63 -0.83
N ALA A 297 -4.73 17.69 -1.17
CA ALA A 297 -3.31 17.80 -0.86
C ALA A 297 -3.04 17.74 0.66
N LEU A 298 -3.93 18.32 1.48
CA LEU A 298 -3.84 18.23 2.95
C LEU A 298 -4.00 16.80 3.43
N LEU A 299 -4.97 16.05 2.89
CA LEU A 299 -5.20 14.67 3.29
C LEU A 299 -3.99 13.79 2.94
N VAL A 300 -3.37 14.01 1.78
CA VAL A 300 -2.13 13.32 1.39
C VAL A 300 -0.98 13.71 2.31
N LEU A 301 -0.78 14.99 2.60
CA LEU A 301 0.24 15.46 3.55
C LEU A 301 0.08 14.78 4.91
N GLU A 302 -1.14 14.67 5.43
CA GLU A 302 -1.44 13.99 6.68
C GLU A 302 -1.09 12.49 6.64
N LYS A 303 -1.67 11.76 5.69
CA LYS A 303 -1.58 10.29 5.63
C LYS A 303 -0.23 9.77 5.13
N ARG A 304 0.51 10.57 4.37
CA ARG A 304 1.79 10.18 3.80
C ARG A 304 2.98 10.66 4.63
N VAL A 305 2.85 11.82 5.28
CA VAL A 305 3.99 12.49 5.94
C VAL A 305 3.72 12.68 7.42
N LEU A 306 2.75 13.51 7.79
CA LEU A 306 2.64 14.03 9.16
C LEU A 306 2.37 12.94 10.21
N GLN A 307 1.57 11.93 9.90
CA GLN A 307 1.32 10.78 10.79
C GLN A 307 2.57 9.92 11.01
N HIS A 308 3.58 10.05 10.15
CA HIS A 308 4.78 9.23 10.14
C HIS A 308 6.04 9.93 10.69
N LEU A 309 6.00 11.26 10.85
CA LEU A 309 7.16 12.08 11.25
C LEU A 309 7.77 11.72 12.61
N VAL A 310 6.92 11.49 13.63
CA VAL A 310 7.35 11.15 15.00
C VAL A 310 6.62 9.88 15.44
N ALA A 311 7.36 8.87 15.90
CA ALA A 311 6.79 7.62 16.39
C ALA A 311 6.03 7.84 17.72
N GLU A 312 4.93 7.11 17.92
CA GLU A 312 4.09 7.23 19.13
C GLU A 312 4.86 6.95 20.43
N ASP A 313 5.80 6.02 20.41
CA ASP A 313 6.58 5.67 21.60
C ASP A 313 7.63 6.74 21.94
N ALA A 314 8.16 7.41 20.92
CA ALA A 314 9.01 8.58 21.10
C ALA A 314 8.21 9.78 21.65
N ALA A 315 6.93 9.88 21.28
CA ALA A 315 6.01 10.87 21.84
C ALA A 315 5.73 10.63 23.33
N ARG A 316 5.54 9.36 23.75
CA ARG A 316 5.15 8.97 25.11
C ARG A 316 6.28 9.02 26.14
N GLN A 317 7.55 8.90 25.73
CA GLN A 317 8.70 8.92 26.66
C GLN A 317 8.81 10.20 27.51
N ARG A 318 8.12 11.30 27.17
CA ARG A 318 8.05 12.51 28.00
C ARG A 318 6.83 12.58 28.94
N GLU A 319 5.71 11.95 28.60
CA GLU A 319 4.52 11.99 29.48
C GLU A 319 4.74 11.17 30.77
N GLY A 320 5.63 10.18 30.74
CA GLY A 320 6.04 9.41 31.92
C GLY A 320 7.19 10.02 32.73
N LEU A 321 7.75 11.16 32.31
CA LEU A 321 8.88 11.85 32.97
C LEU A 321 8.51 13.27 33.45
N SER A 322 7.24 13.68 33.36
CA SER A 322 6.74 14.98 33.88
C SER A 322 6.03 14.84 35.21
#